data_AF-A0A353VW26-F1
#
_entry.id   AF-A0A353VW26-F1
#
_cell.length_a   1.000
_cell.length_b   1.000
_cell.length_c   1.000
_cell.angle_alpha   90.00
_cell.angle_beta   90.00
_cell.angle_gamma   90.00
#
_symmetry.space_group_name_H-M   'P 1'
#
loop_
_entity.id
_entity.type
_entity.pdbx_description
1 polymer ?
#
loop_
_entity_poly.entity_id
_entity_poly.type
_entity_poly.pdbx_seq_one_letter_code
_entity_poly.pdbx_strand_id
1 'polypeptide(L)'
;MKKSLFISLFIFFGLINGSNLLSQSISVKQITSGISNSINNNSSILITGLIGSGISTRYDDRIQESYPGKILSENQAKLGDYWGIGGQFIILGSLKFGSNEFNSTTSAIIGNALCTYGLKFISGRIRPDGSNRRSFPSGHTSSSFLAATIAHDLYGSKVSVPA
;
A
#
# COMPACT_ATOMS: atom_id res chain seq x y z
N MET A 1 9.04 23.64 -4.01
CA MET A 1 7.90 22.74 -3.69
C MET A 1 6.89 22.53 -4.82
N LYS A 2 6.56 23.52 -5.68
CA LYS A 2 5.51 23.36 -6.72
C LYS A 2 5.87 22.45 -7.91
N LYS A 3 7.12 22.39 -8.36
CA LYS A 3 7.55 21.57 -9.52
C LYS A 3 7.46 20.05 -9.28
N SER A 4 7.78 19.57 -8.08
CA SER A 4 7.71 18.14 -7.75
C SER A 4 6.27 17.62 -7.68
N LEU A 5 5.32 18.48 -7.26
CA LEU A 5 3.91 18.12 -7.20
C LEU A 5 3.31 18.00 -8.60
N PHE A 6 3.69 18.89 -9.52
CA PHE A 6 3.31 18.82 -10.93
C PHE A 6 3.86 17.58 -11.63
N ILE A 7 5.13 17.22 -11.39
CA ILE A 7 5.74 15.99 -11.94
C ILE A 7 5.04 14.75 -11.38
N SER A 8 4.71 14.73 -10.09
CA SER A 8 3.99 13.60 -9.50
C SER A 8 2.55 13.50 -9.98
N LEU A 9 1.86 14.63 -10.17
CA LEU A 9 0.51 14.66 -10.77
C LEU A 9 0.57 14.25 -12.24
N PHE A 10 1.62 14.63 -12.96
CA PHE A 10 1.84 14.26 -14.36
C PHE A 10 2.18 12.78 -14.51
N ILE A 11 2.94 12.19 -13.58
CA ILE A 11 3.15 10.74 -13.51
C ILE A 11 1.84 10.05 -13.14
N PHE A 12 1.06 10.61 -12.21
CA PHE A 12 -0.26 10.07 -11.83
C PHE A 12 -1.27 10.09 -12.99
N PHE A 13 -1.38 11.22 -13.71
CA PHE A 13 -2.19 11.34 -14.91
C PHE A 13 -1.62 10.56 -16.09
N GLY A 14 -0.29 10.42 -16.20
CA GLY A 14 0.38 9.60 -17.20
C GLY A 14 0.16 8.11 -16.98
N LEU A 15 0.06 7.67 -15.71
CA LEU A 15 -0.33 6.30 -15.35
C LEU A 15 -1.82 6.05 -15.63
N ILE A 16 -2.68 7.04 -15.41
CA ILE A 16 -4.12 6.94 -15.72
C ILE A 16 -4.37 6.92 -17.24
N ASN A 17 -3.65 7.74 -18.01
CA ASN A 17 -3.77 7.81 -19.47
C ASN A 17 -2.92 6.76 -20.21
N GLY A 18 -1.99 6.09 -19.51
CA GLY A 18 -1.08 5.07 -20.04
C GLY A 18 -1.69 3.68 -20.16
N SER A 19 -3.01 3.57 -20.33
CA SER A 19 -3.74 2.31 -20.48
C SER A 19 -3.32 1.46 -21.68
N ASN A 20 -2.42 1.97 -22.54
CA ASN A 20 -1.99 1.32 -23.77
C ASN A 20 -0.56 0.77 -23.74
N LEU A 21 0.22 0.94 -22.66
CA LEU A 21 1.65 0.58 -22.68
C LEU A 21 1.96 -0.88 -22.29
N LEU A 22 0.99 -1.63 -21.73
CA LEU A 22 1.24 -2.98 -21.16
C LEU A 22 0.28 -4.08 -21.63
N SER A 23 -0.63 -3.83 -22.59
CA SER A 23 -1.64 -4.81 -23.04
C SER A 23 -2.47 -5.43 -21.88
N GLN A 24 -2.45 -4.79 -20.72
CA GLN A 24 -3.20 -5.17 -19.52
C GLN A 24 -4.32 -4.16 -19.38
N SER A 25 -5.57 -4.64 -19.44
CA SER A 25 -6.73 -3.83 -19.10
C SER A 25 -6.73 -3.62 -17.58
N ILE A 26 -5.87 -2.71 -17.09
CA ILE A 26 -5.97 -2.20 -15.73
C ILE A 26 -7.31 -1.48 -15.70
N SER A 27 -8.31 -2.16 -15.17
CA SER A 27 -9.65 -1.62 -15.19
C SER A 27 -9.73 -0.57 -14.09
N VAL A 28 -9.60 0.70 -14.48
CA VAL A 28 -9.87 1.84 -13.59
C VAL A 28 -11.22 1.66 -12.89
N LYS A 29 -12.19 1.04 -13.58
CA LYS A 29 -13.48 0.65 -13.03
C LYS A 29 -13.38 -0.35 -11.87
N GLN A 30 -12.49 -1.34 -11.93
CA GLN A 30 -12.25 -2.26 -10.81
C GLN A 30 -11.66 -1.53 -9.60
N ILE A 31 -10.68 -0.64 -9.83
CA ILE A 31 -10.07 0.16 -8.75
C ILE A 31 -11.12 1.07 -8.09
N THR A 32 -11.90 1.81 -8.88
CA THR A 32 -12.93 2.72 -8.35
C THR A 32 -14.07 1.98 -7.67
N SER A 33 -14.50 0.83 -8.21
CA SER A 33 -15.51 -0.02 -7.58
C SER A 33 -15.00 -0.61 -6.27
N GLY A 34 -13.74 -1.03 -6.22
CA GLY A 34 -13.09 -1.53 -5.00
C GLY A 34 -13.03 -0.45 -3.91
N ILE A 35 -12.63 0.77 -4.26
CA ILE A 35 -12.62 1.91 -3.33
C ILE A 35 -14.03 2.22 -2.83
N SER A 36 -15.02 2.28 -3.74
CA SER A 36 -16.42 2.52 -3.39
C SER A 36 -16.96 1.45 -2.44
N ASN A 37 -16.65 0.18 -2.70
CA ASN A 37 -17.05 -0.94 -1.84
C ASN A 37 -16.40 -0.84 -0.45
N SER A 38 -15.12 -0.48 -0.38
CA SER A 38 -14.43 -0.28 0.90
C SER A 38 -15.05 0.84 1.73
N ILE A 39 -15.49 1.92 1.09
CA ILE A 39 -16.12 3.06 1.76
C ILE A 39 -17.56 2.75 2.18
N ASN A 40 -18.33 2.05 1.36
CA ASN A 40 -19.75 1.86 1.62
C ASN A 40 -20.05 0.62 2.47
N ASN A 41 -19.34 -0.49 2.22
CA ASN A 41 -19.64 -1.79 2.81
C ASN A 41 -18.63 -2.21 3.90
N ASN A 42 -17.36 -1.78 3.78
CA ASN A 42 -16.30 -2.13 4.73
C ASN A 42 -15.78 -0.92 5.52
N SER A 43 -16.63 0.09 5.72
CA SER A 43 -16.24 1.36 6.37
C SER A 43 -15.74 1.18 7.81
N SER A 44 -16.18 0.14 8.52
CA SER A 44 -15.76 -0.17 9.88
C SER A 44 -14.24 -0.39 9.98
N ILE A 45 -13.63 -1.05 8.99
CA ILE A 45 -12.18 -1.27 8.97
C ILE A 45 -11.42 0.03 8.73
N LEU A 46 -11.97 0.90 7.89
CA LEU A 46 -11.41 2.22 7.60
C LEU A 46 -11.49 3.14 8.83
N ILE A 47 -12.64 3.19 9.49
CA ILE A 47 -12.85 3.99 10.70
C ILE A 47 -11.93 3.50 11.81
N THR A 48 -11.87 2.18 12.04
CA THR A 48 -11.00 1.59 13.06
C THR A 48 -9.54 1.85 12.76
N GLY A 49 -9.11 1.70 11.50
CA GLY A 49 -7.75 2.01 11.07
C GLY A 49 -7.39 3.49 11.24
N LEU A 50 -8.31 4.41 10.95
CA LEU A 50 -8.12 5.84 11.17
C LEU A 50 -7.97 6.17 12.65
N ILE A 51 -8.84 5.62 13.51
CA ILE A 51 -8.75 5.79 14.97
C ILE A 51 -7.43 5.23 15.50
N GLY A 52 -7.10 3.98 15.12
CA GLY A 52 -5.87 3.31 15.54
C GLY A 52 -4.63 4.08 15.10
N SER A 53 -4.61 4.59 13.87
CA SER A 53 -3.54 5.47 13.38
C SER A 53 -3.46 6.76 14.19
N GLY A 54 -4.58 7.40 14.49
CA GLY A 54 -4.61 8.64 15.27
C GLY A 54 -4.14 8.47 16.71
N ILE A 55 -4.38 7.30 17.30
CA ILE A 55 -3.83 6.92 18.61
C ILE A 55 -2.33 6.65 18.49
N SER A 56 -1.91 5.86 17.49
CA SER A 56 -0.52 5.48 17.30
C SER A 56 0.40 6.68 17.09
N THR A 57 -0.04 7.71 16.36
CA THR A 57 0.79 8.90 16.13
C THR A 57 1.11 9.67 17.40
N ARG A 58 0.31 9.54 18.47
CA ARG A 58 0.59 10.18 19.77
C ARG A 58 1.68 9.48 20.57
N TYR A 59 1.91 8.19 20.31
CA TYR A 59 2.94 7.40 20.97
C TYR A 59 4.23 7.29 20.15
N ASP A 60 4.16 7.57 18.85
CA ASP A 60 5.29 7.46 17.91
C ASP A 60 6.51 8.27 18.39
N ASP A 61 6.29 9.53 18.79
CA ASP A 61 7.36 10.41 19.26
C ASP A 61 8.04 9.87 20.53
N ARG A 62 7.28 9.28 21.46
CA ARG A 62 7.82 8.69 22.70
C ARG A 62 8.65 7.44 22.42
N ILE A 63 8.21 6.61 21.48
CA ILE A 63 8.96 5.41 21.08
C ILE A 63 10.27 5.83 20.41
N GLN A 64 10.21 6.83 19.53
CA GLN A 64 11.38 7.34 18.84
C GLN A 64 12.40 7.96 19.80
N GLU A 65 11.95 8.69 20.81
CA GLU A 65 12.81 9.24 21.87
C GLU A 65 13.45 8.13 22.74
N SER A 66 12.69 7.08 23.04
CA SER A 66 13.15 5.94 23.85
C SER A 66 14.16 5.04 23.12
N TYR A 67 14.14 5.04 21.78
CA TYR A 67 15.01 4.22 20.94
C TYR A 67 15.63 5.05 19.80
N PRO A 68 16.62 5.91 20.11
CA PRO A 68 17.24 6.80 19.10
C PRO A 68 18.13 6.06 18.09
N GLY A 69 18.43 4.77 18.33
CA GLY A 69 19.24 3.91 17.47
C GLY A 69 18.41 2.99 16.56
N LYS A 70 19.08 2.36 15.59
CA LYS A 70 18.47 1.31 14.77
C LYS A 70 18.10 0.12 15.66
N ILE A 71 16.81 -0.15 15.81
CA ILE A 71 16.27 -1.26 16.61
C ILE A 71 16.64 -2.62 15.99
N LEU A 72 16.66 -2.68 14.66
CA LEU A 72 16.95 -3.89 13.89
C LEU A 72 18.39 -3.86 13.36
N SER A 73 19.02 -5.04 13.30
CA SER A 73 20.29 -5.20 12.58
C SER A 73 20.10 -4.90 11.08
N GLU A 74 21.17 -4.49 10.40
CA GLU A 74 21.08 -4.06 8.99
C GLU A 74 20.52 -5.17 8.07
N ASN A 75 20.90 -6.42 8.31
CA ASN A 75 20.40 -7.56 7.53
C ASN A 75 18.90 -7.80 7.77
N GLN A 76 18.44 -7.67 9.01
CA GLN A 76 17.02 -7.80 9.34
C GLN A 76 16.20 -6.66 8.75
N ALA A 77 16.71 -5.42 8.79
CA ALA A 77 16.06 -4.28 8.17
C ALA A 77 15.94 -4.45 6.66
N LYS A 78 17.03 -4.85 5.97
CA LYS A 78 17.00 -5.14 4.52
C LYS A 78 16.03 -6.26 4.18
N LEU A 79 16.02 -7.35 4.95
CA LEU A 79 15.09 -8.46 4.72
C LEU A 79 13.64 -8.00 4.91
N GLY A 80 13.36 -7.24 5.97
CA GLY A 80 12.04 -6.65 6.21
C GLY A 80 11.61 -5.72 5.07
N ASP A 81 12.53 -4.95 4.53
CA ASP A 81 12.27 -4.05 3.40
C ASP A 81 11.81 -4.80 2.15
N TYR A 82 12.46 -5.92 1.83
CA TYR A 82 12.04 -6.81 0.74
C TYR A 82 10.73 -7.53 1.06
N TRP A 83 10.62 -8.10 2.25
CA TRP A 83 9.48 -8.94 2.61
C TRP A 83 8.18 -8.17 2.65
N GLY A 84 8.19 -6.98 3.26
CA GLY A 84 6.97 -6.20 3.44
C GLY A 84 6.38 -5.65 2.14
N ILE A 85 7.09 -5.76 1.00
CA ILE A 85 6.54 -5.48 -0.34
C ILE A 85 6.45 -6.77 -1.18
N GLY A 86 7.33 -7.74 -0.96
CA GLY A 86 7.47 -8.95 -1.78
C GLY A 86 6.28 -9.90 -1.73
N GLY A 87 5.56 -9.98 -0.60
CA GLY A 87 4.46 -10.93 -0.41
C GLY A 87 3.39 -10.88 -1.50
N GLN A 88 2.95 -9.67 -1.90
CA GLN A 88 1.95 -9.51 -2.96
C GLN A 88 2.45 -9.97 -4.35
N PHE A 89 3.76 -9.86 -4.60
CA PHE A 89 4.36 -10.28 -5.88
C PHE A 89 4.62 -11.79 -5.93
N ILE A 90 4.89 -12.42 -4.80
CA ILE A 90 4.93 -13.89 -4.69
C ILE A 90 3.56 -14.47 -5.07
N ILE A 91 2.49 -13.90 -4.52
CA ILE A 91 1.13 -14.32 -4.86
C ILE A 91 0.85 -14.07 -6.34
N LEU A 92 1.13 -12.88 -6.87
CA LEU A 92 0.94 -12.59 -8.28
C LEU A 92 1.70 -13.56 -9.20
N GLY A 93 2.96 -13.88 -8.86
CA GLY A 93 3.79 -14.81 -9.61
C GLY A 93 3.31 -16.26 -9.57
N SER A 94 2.49 -16.63 -8.59
CA SER A 94 1.85 -17.96 -8.51
C SER A 94 0.63 -18.11 -9.43
N LEU A 95 0.10 -17.00 -9.97
CA LEU A 95 -1.11 -16.99 -10.79
C LEU A 95 -0.81 -17.15 -12.28
N LYS A 96 -1.77 -17.76 -13.00
CA LYS A 96 -1.69 -17.90 -14.46
C LYS A 96 -1.86 -16.53 -15.12
N PHE A 97 -0.90 -16.12 -15.95
CA PHE A 97 -0.98 -14.89 -16.73
C PHE A 97 -2.28 -14.80 -17.54
N GLY A 98 -2.94 -13.65 -17.47
CA GLY A 98 -4.20 -13.36 -18.18
C GLY A 98 -5.46 -13.96 -17.54
N SER A 99 -5.35 -14.72 -16.45
CA SER A 99 -6.50 -15.17 -15.67
C SER A 99 -7.23 -13.99 -14.99
N ASN A 100 -8.49 -14.22 -14.59
CA ASN A 100 -9.28 -13.20 -13.88
C ASN A 100 -8.64 -12.85 -12.53
N GLU A 101 -8.09 -13.86 -11.85
CA GLU A 101 -7.37 -13.76 -10.59
C GLU A 101 -6.10 -12.91 -10.78
N PHE A 102 -5.33 -13.17 -11.84
CA PHE A 102 -4.14 -12.39 -12.18
C PHE A 102 -4.48 -10.92 -12.44
N ASN A 103 -5.51 -10.65 -13.24
CA ASN A 103 -5.92 -9.28 -13.58
C ASN A 103 -6.46 -8.52 -12.36
N SER A 104 -7.24 -9.20 -11.50
CA SER A 104 -7.80 -8.61 -10.28
C SER A 104 -6.71 -8.35 -9.25
N THR A 105 -5.79 -9.29 -9.04
CA THR A 105 -4.61 -9.15 -8.17
C THR A 105 -3.73 -7.99 -8.62
N THR A 106 -3.45 -7.89 -9.92
CA THR A 106 -2.66 -6.80 -10.49
C THR A 106 -3.34 -5.45 -10.25
N SER A 107 -4.65 -5.37 -10.51
CA SER A 107 -5.42 -4.14 -10.27
C SER A 107 -5.43 -3.74 -8.80
N ALA A 108 -5.49 -4.71 -7.88
CA ALA A 108 -5.43 -4.47 -6.44
C ALA A 108 -4.04 -3.96 -5.99
N ILE A 109 -2.95 -4.53 -6.51
CA ILE A 109 -1.57 -4.06 -6.26
C ILE A 109 -1.40 -2.62 -6.74
N ILE A 110 -1.84 -2.32 -7.95
CA ILE A 110 -1.77 -0.97 -8.52
C ILE A 110 -2.63 0.00 -7.72
N GLY A 111 -3.87 -0.38 -7.40
CA GLY A 111 -4.78 0.42 -6.59
C GLY A 111 -4.21 0.76 -5.22
N ASN A 112 -3.61 -0.22 -4.53
CA ASN A 112 -2.95 -0.01 -3.24
C ASN A 112 -1.74 0.93 -3.36
N ALA A 113 -0.90 0.76 -4.39
CA ALA A 113 0.23 1.64 -4.62
C ALA A 113 -0.21 3.08 -4.86
N LEU A 114 -1.22 3.28 -5.71
CA LEU A 114 -1.79 4.61 -6.00
C LEU A 114 -2.40 5.25 -4.75
N CYS A 115 -3.19 4.50 -3.97
CA CYS A 115 -3.79 5.00 -2.74
C CYS A 115 -2.73 5.35 -1.69
N THR A 116 -1.78 4.44 -1.44
CA THR A 116 -0.72 4.62 -0.45
C THR A 116 0.15 5.82 -0.78
N TYR A 117 0.63 5.92 -2.02
CA TYR A 117 1.48 7.04 -2.42
C TYR A 117 0.68 8.34 -2.53
N GLY A 118 -0.56 8.31 -3.03
CA GLY A 118 -1.45 9.46 -3.03
C GLY A 118 -1.62 10.05 -1.63
N LEU A 119 -1.93 9.21 -0.65
CA LEU A 119 -2.05 9.62 0.75
C LEU A 119 -0.72 10.11 1.34
N LYS A 120 0.43 9.52 0.97
CA LYS A 120 1.75 10.04 1.37
C LYS A 120 2.00 11.45 0.89
N PHE A 121 1.61 11.77 -0.34
CA PHE A 121 1.75 13.13 -0.87
C PHE A 121 0.79 14.12 -0.22
N ILE A 122 -0.42 13.69 0.13
CA ILE A 122 -1.42 14.53 0.82
C ILE A 122 -1.00 14.78 2.27
N SER A 123 -0.59 13.74 3.00
CA SER A 123 -0.22 13.84 4.42
C SER A 123 1.08 14.63 4.63
N GLY A 124 2.05 14.46 3.73
CA GLY A 124 3.33 15.17 3.76
C GLY A 124 4.11 15.03 5.06
N ARG A 125 3.90 13.93 5.83
CA ARG A 125 4.55 13.69 7.13
C ARG A 125 6.05 13.43 6.94
N ILE A 126 6.88 14.17 7.68
CA ILE A 126 8.34 14.01 7.69
C ILE A 126 8.71 12.65 8.29
N ARG A 127 9.76 12.03 7.78
CA ARG A 127 10.31 10.80 8.34
C ARG A 127 11.07 11.06 9.64
N PRO A 128 11.10 10.09 10.57
CA PRO A 128 11.94 10.10 11.75
C PRO A 128 13.39 10.58 11.51
N ASP A 129 13.98 10.20 10.38
CA ASP A 129 15.35 10.52 9.98
C ASP A 129 15.49 11.83 9.18
N GLY A 130 14.40 12.57 8.95
CA GLY A 130 14.38 13.80 8.16
C GLY A 130 14.58 13.62 6.64
N SER A 131 14.73 12.39 6.14
CA SER A 131 15.14 12.13 4.75
C SER A 131 14.11 12.59 3.71
N ASN A 132 12.81 12.53 4.02
CA ASN A 132 11.73 13.01 3.16
C ASN A 132 10.40 13.17 3.90
N ARG A 133 9.37 13.60 3.16
CA ARG A 133 8.00 13.86 3.63
C ARG A 133 7.00 12.75 3.28
N ARG A 134 7.46 11.49 3.24
CA ARG A 134 6.65 10.34 2.79
C ARG A 134 6.58 9.26 3.87
N SER A 135 6.45 9.62 5.14
CA SER A 135 6.40 8.66 6.25
C SER A 135 5.04 8.01 6.45
N PHE A 136 3.93 8.71 6.17
CA PHE A 136 2.57 8.22 6.45
C PHE A 136 1.66 8.23 5.22
N PRO A 137 0.82 7.20 4.95
CA PRO A 137 0.75 5.89 5.64
C PRO A 137 1.93 4.98 5.30
N SER A 138 2.09 3.84 6.01
CA SER A 138 3.18 2.87 5.78
C SER A 138 2.96 2.05 4.50
N GLY A 139 4.01 1.93 3.68
CA GLY A 139 3.94 1.13 2.43
C GLY A 139 4.10 -0.37 2.65
N HIS A 140 4.94 -0.78 3.62
CA HIS A 140 5.07 -2.18 4.01
C HIS A 140 3.79 -2.70 4.65
N THR A 141 3.17 -1.89 5.50
CA THR A 141 1.89 -2.24 6.13
C THR A 141 0.80 -2.42 5.08
N SER A 142 0.62 -1.43 4.19
CA SER A 142 -0.42 -1.52 3.17
C SER A 142 -0.22 -2.70 2.21
N SER A 143 1.03 -2.95 1.80
CA SER A 143 1.37 -4.11 0.95
C SER A 143 1.19 -5.46 1.65
N SER A 144 1.49 -5.53 2.96
CA SER A 144 1.31 -6.77 3.74
C SER A 144 -0.16 -7.12 3.94
N PHE A 145 -0.99 -6.14 4.31
CA PHE A 145 -2.45 -6.34 4.41
C PHE A 145 -3.05 -6.68 3.05
N LEU A 146 -2.64 -5.99 1.99
CA LEU A 146 -3.07 -6.33 0.64
C LEU A 146 -2.72 -7.78 0.26
N ALA A 147 -1.49 -8.22 0.53
CA ALA A 147 -1.08 -9.60 0.29
C ALA A 147 -1.95 -10.59 1.08
N ALA A 148 -2.25 -10.29 2.35
CA ALA A 148 -3.15 -11.10 3.17
C ALA A 148 -4.57 -11.15 2.59
N THR A 149 -5.13 -10.01 2.14
CA THR A 149 -6.45 -9.95 1.50
C THR A 149 -6.49 -10.76 0.20
N ILE A 150 -5.49 -10.62 -0.66
CA ILE A 150 -5.43 -11.41 -1.90
C ILE A 150 -5.31 -12.91 -1.58
N ALA A 151 -4.48 -13.28 -0.60
CA ALA A 151 -4.36 -14.67 -0.17
C ALA A 151 -5.68 -15.21 0.40
N HIS A 152 -6.42 -14.37 1.14
CA HIS A 152 -7.74 -14.69 1.65
C HIS A 152 -8.74 -14.95 0.51
N ASP A 153 -8.77 -14.07 -0.48
CA ASP A 153 -9.69 -14.18 -1.61
C ASP A 153 -9.38 -15.40 -2.48
N LEU A 154 -8.10 -15.76 -2.63
CA LEU A 154 -7.67 -16.88 -3.48
C LEU A 154 -7.71 -18.25 -2.77
N TYR A 155 -7.31 -18.32 -1.51
CA TYR A 155 -7.07 -19.57 -0.78
C TYR A 155 -7.96 -19.75 0.45
N GLY A 156 -8.78 -18.76 0.78
CA GLY A 156 -9.68 -18.76 1.93
C GLY A 156 -8.97 -18.48 3.27
N SER A 157 -9.77 -18.52 4.33
CA SER A 157 -9.39 -18.12 5.70
C SER A 157 -8.29 -18.98 6.35
N LYS A 158 -8.00 -20.17 5.81
CA LYS A 158 -6.98 -21.08 6.39
C LYS A 158 -5.54 -20.60 6.19
N VAL A 159 -5.30 -19.74 5.20
CA VAL A 159 -3.96 -19.25 4.82
C VAL A 159 -3.80 -17.76 5.18
N SER A 160 -4.84 -17.11 5.71
CA SER A 160 -4.93 -15.66 5.87
C SER A 160 -5.51 -15.29 7.25
N VAL A 161 -4.65 -15.15 8.25
CA VAL A 161 -5.04 -14.62 9.58
C VAL A 161 -4.10 -13.48 9.98
N PRO A 162 -4.61 -12.28 10.32
CA PRO A 162 -5.87 -11.66 9.89
C PRO A 162 -5.65 -10.83 8.61
N ALA A 163 -6.45 -11.10 7.59
CA ALA A 163 -6.62 -10.23 6.43
C ALA A 163 -7.64 -9.12 6.73
#